data_AF-A0A954GTJ1-F1
#
_entry.id   AF-A0A954GTJ1-F1
#
_cell.length_a   1.000
_cell.length_b   1.000
_cell.length_c   1.000
_cell.angle_alpha   90.00
_cell.angle_beta   90.00
_cell.angle_gamma   90.00
#
_symmetry.space_group_name_H-M   'P 1'
#
loop_
_entity.id
_entity.type
_entity.pdbx_description
1 polymer ?
#
loop_
_entity_poly.entity_id
_entity_poly.type
_entity_poly.pdbx_seq_one_letter_code
_entity_poly.pdbx_strand_id
1 'polypeptide(L)'
;MTHSTANDQIVQRLLACVLAVFLAGCQSPRMSATESFVTEASYPADYTEPAVVALTDGEATPAKEVIEPPAGRRNGIKIPQQLPGAEAAPLQLPPLDRSQSTDERRSVLRTVFPELQIPEDHNGDQNPQLPEVTLGELQSWALASSPVIRTAAAKVERARGVAVQAGLYPNPTVGYEGDSLGTARTMGYNGVTLTQEFVTAGKLSLAQSAAMMEMQAARQELVKARIALASDVRRGFFKVVIAQERARLNRALAQLAGEAYEAHIDLVAGGEVAPYEALQLRVFAQRVHNDILRADNDLQANWRQLAATLGVPDMAQHRIIGSIEQPIPEV
;
A
#
# COMPACT_ATOMS: atom_id res chain seq x y z
N MET A 1 -31.09 48.45 42.76
CA MET A 1 -30.09 48.75 41.73
C MET A 1 -28.75 48.22 42.21
N THR A 2 -28.37 46.97 41.90
CA THR A 2 -26.99 46.40 42.03
C THR A 2 -27.02 44.88 41.82
N HIS A 3 -27.45 44.38 40.66
CA HIS A 3 -27.23 42.96 40.32
C HIS A 3 -26.83 42.71 38.85
N SER A 4 -26.56 43.77 38.08
CA SER A 4 -26.34 43.70 36.63
C SER A 4 -24.94 44.14 36.18
N THR A 5 -23.91 43.95 37.01
CA THR A 5 -22.52 44.35 36.66
C THR A 5 -21.48 43.23 36.77
N ALA A 6 -21.81 42.12 37.44
CA ALA A 6 -20.88 40.99 37.60
C ALA A 6 -20.87 40.05 36.37
N ASN A 7 -22.01 39.89 35.68
CA ASN A 7 -22.10 38.96 34.56
C ASN A 7 -21.50 39.53 33.27
N ASP A 8 -21.57 40.84 33.08
CA ASP A 8 -20.99 41.51 31.91
C ASP A 8 -19.45 41.48 31.91
N GLN A 9 -18.80 41.59 33.06
CA GLN A 9 -17.33 41.49 33.15
C GLN A 9 -16.80 40.08 32.85
N ILE A 10 -17.59 39.04 33.14
CA ILE A 10 -17.24 37.65 32.84
C ILE A 10 -17.37 37.40 31.33
N VAL A 11 -18.44 37.92 30.70
CA VAL A 11 -18.64 37.82 29.26
C VAL A 11 -17.58 38.65 28.49
N GLN A 12 -17.23 39.84 28.96
CA GLN A 12 -16.17 40.66 28.34
C GLN A 12 -14.77 40.02 28.45
N ARG A 13 -14.47 39.34 29.56
CA ARG A 13 -13.20 38.60 29.74
C ARG A 13 -13.16 37.31 28.90
N LEU A 14 -14.29 36.62 28.76
CA LEU A 14 -14.41 35.47 27.86
C LEU A 14 -14.30 35.88 26.39
N LEU A 15 -14.90 37.01 26.00
CA LEU A 15 -14.79 37.54 24.64
C LEU A 15 -13.36 38.01 24.31
N ALA A 16 -12.64 38.58 25.27
CA ALA A 16 -11.23 38.95 25.11
C ALA A 16 -10.30 37.73 24.99
N CYS A 17 -10.57 36.64 25.72
CA CYS A 17 -9.82 35.38 25.58
C CYS A 17 -10.12 34.66 24.25
N VAL A 18 -11.35 34.73 23.74
CA VAL A 18 -11.70 34.14 22.44
C VAL A 18 -11.11 34.96 21.28
N LEU A 19 -11.02 36.29 21.40
CA LEU A 19 -10.37 37.13 20.38
C LEU A 19 -8.84 36.97 20.34
N ALA A 20 -8.20 36.66 21.48
CA ALA A 20 -6.74 36.44 21.55
C ALA A 20 -6.28 35.11 20.93
N VAL A 21 -7.19 34.14 20.75
CA VAL A 21 -6.89 32.85 20.11
C VAL A 21 -6.99 32.93 18.57
N PHE A 22 -7.62 33.98 18.02
CA PHE A 22 -7.75 34.17 16.56
C PHE A 22 -6.65 35.03 15.92
N LEU A 23 -5.71 35.58 16.69
CA LEU A 23 -4.60 36.42 16.20
C LEU A 23 -3.21 35.78 16.32
N ALA A 24 -3.11 34.54 16.81
CA ALA A 24 -1.89 33.75 16.70
C ALA A 24 -1.83 33.15 15.29
N GLY A 25 -1.23 33.92 14.38
CA GLY A 25 -1.01 33.54 13.00
C GLY A 25 -0.33 32.18 12.86
N CYS A 26 -0.71 31.51 11.78
CA CYS A 26 0.00 30.37 11.21
C CYS A 26 1.46 30.76 10.96
N GLN A 27 2.33 30.43 11.91
CA GLN A 27 3.76 30.31 11.69
C GLN A 27 4.09 28.83 11.67
N SER A 28 3.78 28.18 10.55
CA SER A 28 4.36 26.89 10.23
C SER A 28 5.87 27.12 10.02
N PRO A 29 6.76 26.37 10.70
CA PRO A 29 8.14 26.38 10.31
C PRO A 29 8.23 25.75 8.92
N ARG A 30 8.60 26.56 7.92
CA ARG A 30 9.19 26.07 6.67
C ARG A 30 10.41 25.24 7.07
N MET A 31 10.30 23.91 7.03
CA MET A 31 11.47 23.05 6.97
C MET A 31 12.13 23.29 5.61
N SER A 32 13.11 24.20 5.59
CA SER A 32 14.12 24.21 4.55
C SER A 32 14.89 22.89 4.66
N ALA A 33 14.59 21.96 3.76
CA ALA A 33 15.43 20.81 3.51
C ALA A 33 16.67 21.28 2.75
N THR A 34 17.63 21.83 3.50
CA THR A 34 19.01 22.02 3.04
C THR A 34 19.92 21.71 4.22
N GLU A 35 20.74 20.69 4.03
CA GLU A 35 21.99 20.43 4.76
C GLU A 35 21.86 20.09 6.25
N SER A 36 21.50 18.85 6.58
CA SER A 36 21.97 18.18 7.83
C SER A 36 21.60 16.69 7.86
N PHE A 37 22.05 15.94 6.87
CA PHE A 37 22.26 14.49 6.99
C PHE A 37 23.59 14.12 6.33
N VAL A 38 24.64 14.77 6.79
CA VAL A 38 25.99 14.20 6.77
C VAL A 38 26.45 14.29 8.21
N THR A 39 26.07 13.30 9.02
CA THR A 39 26.82 13.01 10.22
C THR A 39 28.18 12.56 9.73
N GLU A 40 29.12 13.48 9.76
CA GLU A 40 30.54 13.25 9.68
C GLU A 40 30.86 12.10 10.65
N ALA A 41 31.10 10.91 10.11
CA ALA A 41 31.65 9.82 10.89
C ALA A 41 33.03 10.31 11.35
N SER A 42 33.12 10.75 12.61
CA SER A 42 34.40 11.02 13.24
C SER A 42 35.14 9.69 13.32
N TYR A 43 36.03 9.47 12.35
CA TYR A 43 37.06 8.45 12.49
C TYR A 43 37.91 8.83 13.71
N PRO A 44 38.22 7.89 14.62
CA PRO A 44 39.17 8.18 15.69
C PRO A 44 40.50 8.60 15.06
N ALA A 45 41.02 9.75 15.47
CA ALA A 45 42.21 10.41 14.95
C ALA A 45 43.54 9.70 15.32
N ASP A 46 43.53 8.36 15.34
CA ASP A 46 44.66 7.53 15.75
C ASP A 46 44.99 6.46 14.70
N TYR A 47 44.82 6.80 13.43
CA TYR A 47 45.34 6.01 12.32
C TYR A 47 46.73 6.56 11.96
N THR A 48 47.77 5.94 12.51
CA THR A 48 49.14 6.18 12.02
C THR A 48 49.28 5.37 10.72
N GLU A 49 49.54 6.04 9.60
CA GLU A 49 49.88 5.35 8.35
C GLU A 49 51.02 4.35 8.61
N PRO A 50 50.88 3.07 8.23
CA PRO A 50 52.04 2.19 8.26
C PRO A 50 53.04 2.72 7.24
N ALA A 51 54.26 3.00 7.70
CA ALA A 51 55.36 3.40 6.84
C ALA A 51 55.47 2.43 5.67
N VAL A 52 55.42 2.97 4.45
CA VAL A 52 55.71 2.21 3.23
C VAL A 52 57.16 1.74 3.34
N VAL A 53 57.35 0.48 3.72
CA VAL A 53 58.65 -0.18 3.66
C VAL A 53 58.98 -0.31 2.19
N ALA A 54 59.96 0.47 1.74
CA ALA A 54 60.54 0.32 0.43
C ALA A 54 61.01 -1.13 0.25
N LEU A 55 60.52 -1.79 -0.80
CA LEU A 55 61.00 -3.08 -1.25
C LEU A 55 62.48 -2.92 -1.59
N THR A 56 63.33 -3.36 -0.67
CA THR A 56 64.76 -3.54 -0.94
C THR A 56 65.02 -5.03 -1.04
N ASP A 57 65.79 -5.38 -2.06
CA ASP A 57 66.15 -6.74 -2.43
C ASP A 57 66.85 -7.43 -1.26
N GLY A 58 66.14 -8.34 -0.61
CA GLY A 58 66.60 -9.14 0.52
C GLY A 58 66.25 -10.60 0.31
N GLU A 59 67.29 -11.43 0.30
CA GLU A 59 67.30 -12.86 0.03
C GLU A 59 66.15 -13.67 0.65
N ALA A 60 65.69 -14.66 -0.12
CA ALA A 60 64.74 -15.67 0.31
C ALA A 60 65.32 -16.52 1.46
N THR A 61 64.74 -16.39 2.65
CA THR A 61 64.93 -17.34 3.75
C THR A 61 63.68 -18.20 3.91
N PRO A 62 63.80 -19.54 3.89
CA PRO A 62 62.66 -20.44 3.97
C PRO A 62 62.37 -20.79 5.44
N ALA A 63 61.20 -20.42 5.94
CA ALA A 63 60.54 -21.13 7.02
C ALA A 63 59.09 -20.66 7.08
N LYS A 64 58.21 -21.41 6.41
CA LYS A 64 56.77 -21.34 6.62
C LYS A 64 56.53 -21.89 8.03
N GLU A 65 56.59 -21.02 9.03
CA GLU A 65 56.06 -21.35 10.35
C GLU A 65 54.54 -21.47 10.17
N VAL A 66 54.10 -22.72 9.99
CA VAL A 66 52.70 -23.08 9.99
C VAL A 66 52.23 -22.76 11.40
N ILE A 67 51.61 -21.59 11.57
CA ILE A 67 50.83 -21.29 12.75
C ILE A 67 49.70 -22.32 12.74
N GLU A 68 49.89 -23.41 13.48
CA GLU A 68 48.83 -24.38 13.70
C GLU A 68 47.69 -23.65 14.42
N PRO A 69 46.48 -23.61 13.84
CA PRO A 69 45.36 -22.94 14.46
C PRO A 69 45.10 -23.58 15.83
N PRO A 70 44.76 -22.79 16.86
CA PRO A 70 44.61 -23.30 18.22
C PRO A 70 43.67 -24.50 18.24
N ALA A 71 44.14 -25.62 18.77
CA ALA A 71 43.39 -26.86 18.94
C ALA A 71 42.29 -26.68 19.99
N GLY A 72 41.21 -26.01 19.61
CA GLY A 72 40.14 -25.63 20.54
C GLY A 72 38.83 -25.42 19.81
N ARG A 73 38.04 -26.50 19.71
CA ARG A 73 36.63 -26.55 19.26
C ARG A 73 36.37 -26.06 17.83
N ARG A 74 36.73 -26.90 16.85
CA ARG A 74 36.07 -26.93 15.53
C ARG A 74 34.67 -27.52 15.61
N ASN A 75 33.88 -27.14 16.61
CA ASN A 75 32.47 -27.49 16.61
C ASN A 75 31.83 -26.50 15.65
N GLY A 76 31.59 -26.93 14.42
CA GLY A 76 30.87 -26.13 13.42
C GLY A 76 29.58 -25.57 14.02
N ILE A 77 29.12 -24.44 13.46
CA ILE A 77 27.89 -23.77 13.90
C ILE A 77 26.76 -24.81 13.91
N LYS A 78 26.19 -25.08 15.09
CA LYS A 78 25.06 -26.00 15.25
C LYS A 78 23.80 -25.28 14.81
N ILE A 79 23.30 -25.63 13.63
CA ILE A 79 22.06 -25.06 13.09
C ILE A 79 20.89 -25.64 13.90
N PRO A 80 20.01 -24.79 14.49
CA PRO A 80 18.84 -25.27 15.20
C PRO A 80 17.84 -25.91 14.23
N GLN A 81 17.27 -27.06 14.62
CA GLN A 81 16.37 -27.86 13.79
C GLN A 81 15.05 -27.14 13.44
N GLN A 82 14.67 -26.07 14.15
CA GLN A 82 13.48 -25.30 13.82
C GLN A 82 13.64 -24.43 12.57
N LEU A 83 14.85 -24.22 12.08
CA LEU A 83 15.08 -23.40 10.90
C LEU A 83 14.79 -24.21 9.62
N PRO A 84 14.04 -23.64 8.65
CA PRO A 84 13.89 -24.24 7.33
C PRO A 84 15.28 -24.52 6.71
N GLY A 85 15.48 -25.75 6.24
CA GLY A 85 16.75 -26.17 5.64
C GLY A 85 17.81 -26.69 6.61
N ALA A 86 17.52 -26.82 7.91
CA ALA A 86 18.46 -27.39 8.89
C ALA A 86 18.85 -28.86 8.61
N GLU A 87 18.06 -29.57 7.81
CA GLU A 87 18.30 -30.97 7.41
C GLU A 87 19.20 -31.12 6.17
N ALA A 88 19.62 -30.00 5.55
CA ALA A 88 20.44 -30.05 4.34
C ALA A 88 21.81 -30.68 4.62
N ALA A 89 22.22 -31.60 3.75
CA ALA A 89 23.53 -32.24 3.84
C ALA A 89 24.65 -31.19 3.76
N PRO A 90 25.71 -31.29 4.60
CA PRO A 90 26.85 -30.39 4.49
C PRO A 90 27.44 -30.44 3.09
N LEU A 91 27.65 -29.28 2.48
CA LEU A 91 28.28 -29.18 1.16
C LEU A 91 29.71 -29.72 1.24
N GLN A 92 29.95 -30.87 0.61
CA GLN A 92 31.29 -31.43 0.43
C GLN A 92 31.78 -31.08 -0.97
N LEU A 93 32.86 -30.29 -1.01
CA LEU A 93 33.51 -29.95 -2.27
C LEU A 93 34.33 -31.15 -2.76
N PRO A 94 34.20 -31.55 -4.03
CA PRO A 94 35.07 -32.57 -4.59
C PRO A 94 36.53 -32.09 -4.59
N PRO A 95 37.51 -32.97 -4.33
CA PRO A 95 38.92 -32.61 -4.32
C PRO A 95 39.37 -32.11 -5.70
N LEU A 96 40.15 -31.04 -5.73
CA LEU A 96 40.64 -30.44 -6.97
C LEU A 96 41.72 -31.33 -7.60
N ASP A 97 41.31 -32.18 -8.54
CA ASP A 97 42.24 -32.97 -9.36
C ASP A 97 42.69 -32.16 -10.57
N ARG A 98 43.97 -31.79 -10.62
CA ARG A 98 44.57 -31.00 -11.70
C ARG A 98 44.64 -31.75 -13.04
N SER A 99 44.45 -33.07 -13.04
CA SER A 99 44.51 -33.91 -14.25
C SER A 99 43.23 -33.92 -15.08
N GLN A 100 42.09 -33.51 -14.50
CA GLN A 100 40.79 -33.49 -15.18
C GLN A 100 40.67 -32.34 -16.20
N SER A 101 39.88 -32.55 -17.25
CA SER A 101 39.54 -31.50 -18.21
C SER A 101 38.53 -30.50 -17.61
N THR A 102 38.49 -29.27 -18.13
CA THR A 102 37.58 -28.21 -17.64
C THR A 102 36.10 -28.59 -17.75
N ASP A 103 35.72 -29.35 -18.78
CA ASP A 103 34.33 -29.77 -19.00
C ASP A 103 33.87 -30.86 -18.03
N GLU A 104 34.77 -31.80 -17.69
CA GLU A 104 34.51 -32.80 -16.65
C GLU A 104 34.33 -32.13 -15.30
N ARG A 105 35.17 -31.14 -14.96
CA ARG A 105 35.01 -30.33 -13.74
C ARG A 105 33.69 -29.57 -13.74
N ARG A 106 33.29 -28.97 -14.85
CA ARG A 106 32.01 -28.25 -14.97
C ARG A 106 30.81 -29.17 -14.72
N SER A 107 30.83 -30.41 -15.22
CA SER A 107 29.75 -31.38 -14.98
C SER A 107 29.63 -31.80 -13.50
N VAL A 108 30.77 -32.00 -12.83
CA VAL A 108 30.82 -32.27 -11.38
C VAL A 108 30.32 -31.06 -10.60
N LEU A 109 30.73 -29.85 -10.98
CA LEU A 109 30.28 -28.61 -10.35
C LEU A 109 28.78 -28.40 -10.53
N ARG A 110 28.19 -28.68 -11.69
CA ARG A 110 26.73 -28.61 -11.90
C ARG A 110 25.93 -29.54 -10.99
N THR A 111 26.53 -30.64 -10.53
CA THR A 111 25.89 -31.55 -9.56
C THR A 111 25.83 -30.92 -8.16
N VAL A 112 26.86 -30.15 -7.80
CA VAL A 112 26.95 -29.43 -6.51
C VAL A 112 26.17 -28.11 -6.54
N PHE A 113 26.23 -27.44 -7.70
CA PHE A 113 25.68 -26.15 -8.04
C PHE A 113 24.68 -26.31 -9.19
N PRO A 114 23.47 -26.83 -8.94
CA PRO A 114 22.45 -26.97 -9.97
C PRO A 114 22.08 -25.60 -10.56
N GLU A 115 21.69 -25.62 -11.83
CA GLU A 115 21.15 -24.45 -12.54
C GLU A 115 19.91 -23.94 -11.80
N LEU A 116 19.79 -22.62 -11.72
CA LEU A 116 18.65 -21.98 -11.10
C LEU A 116 17.45 -22.09 -12.03
N GLN A 117 16.36 -22.70 -11.55
CA GLN A 117 15.09 -22.65 -12.25
C GLN A 117 14.61 -21.19 -12.20
N ILE A 118 14.55 -20.50 -13.32
CA ILE A 118 13.86 -19.21 -13.41
C ILE A 118 12.37 -19.55 -13.37
N PRO A 119 11.55 -18.96 -12.48
CA PRO A 119 10.14 -19.29 -12.46
C PRO A 119 9.59 -18.83 -13.81
N GLU A 120 8.91 -19.73 -14.54
CA GLU A 120 8.34 -19.29 -15.82
C GLU A 120 7.39 -18.12 -15.56
N ASP A 121 7.36 -17.16 -16.49
CA ASP A 121 6.49 -15.98 -16.40
C ASP A 121 5.02 -16.42 -16.50
N HIS A 122 4.43 -16.84 -15.38
CA HIS A 122 3.05 -17.29 -15.37
C HIS A 122 2.07 -16.11 -15.44
N ASN A 123 2.49 -14.86 -15.17
CA ASN A 123 1.58 -13.73 -15.02
C ASN A 123 2.14 -12.36 -15.43
N GLY A 124 1.64 -11.82 -16.55
CA GLY A 124 1.02 -10.49 -16.50
C GLY A 124 1.69 -9.32 -17.21
N ASP A 125 3.01 -9.10 -17.13
CA ASP A 125 3.57 -7.85 -17.67
C ASP A 125 3.97 -7.92 -19.14
N GLN A 126 4.31 -9.12 -19.62
CA GLN A 126 4.82 -9.38 -20.97
C GLN A 126 3.80 -10.07 -21.87
N ASN A 127 2.60 -10.42 -21.39
CA ASN A 127 1.59 -11.01 -22.27
C ASN A 127 1.04 -9.92 -23.21
N PRO A 128 1.41 -9.92 -24.51
CA PRO A 128 1.04 -8.85 -25.45
C PRO A 128 -0.47 -8.83 -25.75
N GLN A 129 -1.21 -9.84 -25.26
CA GLN A 129 -2.64 -10.01 -25.48
C GLN A 129 -3.49 -9.39 -24.36
N LEU A 130 -2.90 -8.89 -23.28
CA LEU A 130 -3.67 -8.23 -22.23
C LEU A 130 -4.19 -6.88 -22.73
N PRO A 131 -5.50 -6.60 -22.64
CA PRO A 131 -6.01 -5.32 -23.09
C PRO A 131 -5.43 -4.21 -22.22
N GLU A 132 -5.07 -3.10 -22.87
CA GLU A 132 -4.46 -1.96 -22.21
C GLU A 132 -5.53 -0.97 -21.73
N VAL A 133 -5.33 -0.38 -20.55
CA VAL A 133 -6.31 0.54 -19.94
C VAL A 133 -5.61 1.77 -19.36
N THR A 134 -6.23 2.93 -19.55
CA THR A 134 -5.77 4.23 -19.06
C THR A 134 -6.50 4.67 -17.77
N LEU A 135 -5.93 5.65 -17.06
CA LEU A 135 -6.55 6.19 -15.84
C LEU A 135 -7.96 6.75 -16.08
N GLY A 136 -8.18 7.44 -17.20
CA GLY A 136 -9.47 8.04 -17.53
C GLY A 136 -10.56 6.99 -17.73
N GLU A 137 -10.22 5.87 -18.39
CA GLU A 137 -11.14 4.74 -18.56
C GLU A 137 -11.50 4.10 -17.24
N LEU A 138 -10.51 3.85 -16.36
CA LEU A 138 -10.76 3.31 -15.02
C LEU A 138 -11.66 4.22 -14.18
N GLN A 139 -11.46 5.54 -14.25
CA GLN A 139 -12.32 6.50 -13.56
C GLN A 139 -13.75 6.49 -14.12
N SER A 140 -13.90 6.38 -15.44
CA SER A 140 -15.22 6.30 -16.07
C SER A 140 -15.97 5.02 -15.65
N TRP A 141 -15.28 3.88 -15.61
CA TRP A 141 -15.83 2.62 -15.14
C TRP A 141 -16.22 2.71 -13.68
N ALA A 142 -15.33 3.21 -12.82
CA ALA A 142 -15.61 3.39 -11.40
C ALA A 142 -16.87 4.24 -11.16
N LEU A 143 -17.04 5.35 -11.89
CA LEU A 143 -18.23 6.19 -11.77
C LEU A 143 -19.52 5.46 -12.18
N ALA A 144 -19.44 4.56 -13.17
CA ALA A 144 -20.59 3.80 -13.65
C ALA A 144 -20.96 2.62 -12.71
N SER A 145 -19.98 1.88 -12.21
CA SER A 145 -20.21 0.65 -11.42
C SER A 145 -20.20 0.85 -9.91
N SER A 146 -19.70 1.98 -9.38
CA SER A 146 -19.53 2.15 -7.93
C SER A 146 -20.86 2.19 -7.14
N PRO A 147 -21.04 1.31 -6.13
CA PRO A 147 -22.21 1.35 -5.25
C PRO A 147 -22.21 2.59 -4.35
N VAL A 148 -21.04 3.15 -4.03
CA VAL A 148 -20.91 4.35 -3.18
C VAL A 148 -21.55 5.56 -3.86
N ILE A 149 -21.34 5.73 -5.16
CA ILE A 149 -21.96 6.82 -5.92
C ILE A 149 -23.48 6.63 -6.04
N ARG A 150 -23.95 5.39 -6.29
CA ARG A 150 -25.39 5.09 -6.36
C ARG A 150 -26.09 5.39 -5.04
N THR A 151 -25.50 4.99 -3.91
CA THR A 151 -26.07 5.26 -2.59
C THR A 151 -26.09 6.76 -2.26
N ALA A 152 -25.03 7.49 -2.58
CA ALA A 152 -24.98 8.95 -2.42
C ALA A 152 -26.02 9.67 -3.31
N ALA A 153 -26.19 9.24 -4.56
CA ALA A 153 -27.22 9.79 -5.45
C ALA A 153 -28.63 9.51 -4.92
N ALA A 154 -28.89 8.30 -4.41
CA ALA A 154 -30.17 7.95 -3.79
C ALA A 154 -30.47 8.78 -2.53
N LYS A 155 -29.45 9.15 -1.74
CA LYS A 155 -29.62 10.09 -0.61
C LYS A 155 -30.09 11.47 -1.08
N VAL A 156 -29.54 11.98 -2.19
CA VAL A 156 -29.97 13.26 -2.79
C VAL A 156 -31.44 13.19 -3.22
N GLU A 157 -31.85 12.13 -3.91
CA GLU A 157 -33.25 11.97 -4.31
C GLU A 157 -34.20 11.80 -3.12
N ARG A 158 -33.77 11.11 -2.07
CA ARG A 158 -34.54 11.03 -0.81
C ARG A 158 -34.72 12.40 -0.18
N ALA A 159 -33.64 13.17 -0.04
CA ALA A 159 -33.69 14.51 0.53
C ALA A 159 -34.56 15.46 -0.32
N ARG A 160 -34.52 15.31 -1.65
CA ARG A 160 -35.44 16.01 -2.56
C ARG A 160 -36.90 15.65 -2.30
N GLY A 161 -37.21 14.36 -2.13
CA GLY A 161 -38.55 13.89 -1.78
C GLY A 161 -39.05 14.50 -0.47
N VAL A 162 -38.20 14.52 0.55
CA VAL A 162 -38.50 15.16 1.85
C VAL A 162 -38.72 16.66 1.69
N ALA A 163 -37.90 17.36 0.90
CA ALA A 163 -38.07 18.79 0.64
C ALA A 163 -39.39 19.12 -0.07
N VAL A 164 -39.84 18.26 -0.99
CA VAL A 164 -41.16 18.41 -1.62
C VAL A 164 -42.27 18.15 -0.60
N GLN A 165 -42.19 17.06 0.16
CA GLN A 165 -43.20 16.70 1.17
C GLN A 165 -43.32 17.75 2.29
N ALA A 166 -42.23 18.36 2.72
CA ALA A 166 -42.22 19.39 3.76
C ALA A 166 -42.95 20.68 3.36
N GLY A 167 -43.05 20.96 2.05
CA GLY A 167 -43.82 22.09 1.52
C GLY A 167 -45.29 21.76 1.26
N LEU A 168 -45.67 20.48 1.25
CA LEU A 168 -47.04 20.06 1.04
C LEU A 168 -47.83 20.11 2.35
N TYR A 169 -49.12 20.35 2.20
CA TYR A 169 -50.03 20.36 3.32
C TYR A 169 -50.26 18.93 3.85
N PRO A 170 -50.40 18.71 5.18
CA PRO A 170 -50.68 17.40 5.73
C PRO A 170 -51.94 16.77 5.12
N ASN A 171 -51.85 15.51 4.69
CA ASN A 171 -53.01 14.78 4.19
C ASN A 171 -54.03 14.54 5.32
N PRO A 172 -55.34 14.64 5.06
CA PRO A 172 -56.35 14.31 6.04
C PRO A 172 -56.31 12.81 6.38
N THR A 173 -56.50 12.47 7.65
CA THR A 173 -56.62 11.09 8.11
C THR A 173 -58.08 10.74 8.35
N VAL A 174 -58.50 9.59 7.83
CA VAL A 174 -59.82 9.01 8.10
C VAL A 174 -59.60 7.78 8.96
N GLY A 175 -60.18 7.80 10.16
CA GLY A 175 -60.21 6.67 11.08
C GLY A 175 -61.62 6.12 11.20
N TYR A 176 -61.72 4.81 11.37
CA TYR A 176 -62.95 4.17 11.82
C TYR A 176 -62.68 3.59 13.20
N GLU A 177 -63.55 3.91 14.15
CA GLU A 177 -63.47 3.41 15.51
C GLU A 177 -64.80 2.79 15.88
N GLY A 178 -64.76 1.59 16.44
CA GLY A 178 -65.91 0.87 16.95
C GLY A 178 -65.62 0.37 18.35
N ASP A 179 -66.42 0.79 19.31
CA ASP A 179 -66.34 0.34 20.70
C ASP A 179 -67.58 -0.48 21.06
N SER A 180 -67.35 -1.63 21.69
CA SER A 180 -68.37 -2.52 22.21
C SER A 180 -68.23 -2.61 23.73
N LEU A 181 -68.59 -1.56 24.46
CA LEU A 181 -68.66 -1.59 25.93
C LEU A 181 -69.84 -2.45 26.39
N GLY A 182 -69.55 -3.73 26.68
CA GLY A 182 -70.50 -4.75 27.12
C GLY A 182 -70.92 -4.70 28.59
N THR A 183 -70.82 -3.57 29.28
CA THR A 183 -71.01 -3.52 30.76
C THR A 183 -72.44 -3.23 31.23
N ALA A 184 -73.44 -3.10 30.33
CA ALA A 184 -74.84 -2.88 30.74
C ALA A 184 -75.94 -3.15 29.68
N ARG A 185 -75.76 -4.11 28.74
CA ARG A 185 -76.72 -4.34 27.61
C ARG A 185 -76.95 -3.10 26.72
N THR A 186 -75.98 -2.20 26.61
CA THR A 186 -76.04 -1.03 25.71
C THR A 186 -75.47 -1.37 24.34
N MET A 187 -76.02 -0.81 23.26
CA MET A 187 -75.43 -0.88 21.91
C MET A 187 -74.07 -0.15 21.91
N GLY A 188 -73.03 -0.82 21.39
CA GLY A 188 -71.73 -0.19 21.15
C GLY A 188 -71.82 1.02 20.20
N TYR A 189 -70.78 1.86 20.16
CA TYR A 189 -70.71 3.01 19.26
C TYR A 189 -69.75 2.72 18.11
N ASN A 190 -70.17 3.02 16.89
CA ASN A 190 -69.31 3.03 15.70
C ASN A 190 -69.24 4.46 15.18
N GLY A 191 -68.03 5.00 15.02
CA GLY A 191 -67.78 6.35 14.54
C GLY A 191 -66.75 6.37 13.43
N VAL A 192 -66.92 7.28 12.48
CA VAL A 192 -65.90 7.65 11.49
C VAL A 192 -65.34 9.01 11.91
N THR A 193 -64.01 9.10 12.02
CA THR A 193 -63.30 10.33 12.38
C THR A 193 -62.55 10.84 11.16
N LEU A 194 -62.77 12.09 10.78
CA LEU A 194 -61.95 12.81 9.80
C LEU A 194 -61.13 13.85 10.54
N THR A 195 -59.80 13.76 10.45
CA THR A 195 -58.88 14.70 11.06
C THR A 195 -58.04 15.38 9.99
N GLN A 196 -58.01 16.71 10.02
CA GLN A 196 -57.16 17.51 9.14
C GLN A 196 -56.45 18.59 9.96
N GLU A 197 -55.13 18.60 9.89
CA GLU A 197 -54.32 19.62 10.55
C GLU A 197 -54.20 20.87 9.68
N PHE A 198 -54.43 22.05 10.26
CA PHE A 198 -54.27 23.34 9.57
C PHE A 198 -53.03 24.10 10.03
N VAL A 199 -51.97 24.04 9.22
CA VAL A 199 -50.70 24.70 9.49
C VAL A 199 -50.76 26.17 9.04
N THR A 200 -50.63 27.09 9.99
CA THR A 200 -50.69 28.55 9.75
C THR A 200 -49.31 29.22 9.91
N ALA A 201 -49.25 30.53 9.65
CA ALA A 201 -48.08 31.39 9.89
C ALA A 201 -46.79 31.00 9.14
N GLY A 202 -46.92 30.50 7.90
CA GLY A 202 -45.76 30.25 7.02
C GLY A 202 -44.82 29.14 7.48
N LYS A 203 -45.20 28.35 8.51
CA LYS A 203 -44.36 27.25 9.05
C LYS A 203 -43.94 26.23 7.98
N LEU A 204 -44.81 25.95 7.01
CA LEU A 204 -44.50 25.06 5.88
C LEU A 204 -43.36 25.60 5.00
N SER A 205 -43.31 26.91 4.76
CA SER A 205 -42.22 27.52 3.97
C SER A 205 -40.88 27.43 4.68
N LEU A 206 -40.87 27.58 6.02
CA LEU A 206 -39.67 27.42 6.85
C LEU A 206 -39.23 25.95 6.89
N ALA A 207 -40.16 25.01 7.05
CA ALA A 207 -39.88 23.57 7.03
C ALA A 207 -39.32 23.14 5.66
N GLN A 208 -39.92 23.61 4.57
CA GLN A 208 -39.42 23.39 3.21
C GLN A 208 -38.02 23.97 3.03
N SER A 209 -37.77 25.20 3.53
CA SER A 209 -36.45 25.84 3.45
C SER A 209 -35.38 25.05 4.20
N ALA A 210 -35.69 24.53 5.38
CA ALA A 210 -34.79 23.65 6.13
C ALA A 210 -34.49 22.36 5.36
N ALA A 211 -35.51 21.68 4.82
CA ALA A 211 -35.34 20.47 4.03
C ALA A 211 -34.58 20.72 2.70
N MET A 212 -34.71 21.90 2.10
CA MET A 212 -33.89 22.30 0.94
C MET A 212 -32.40 22.41 1.30
N MET A 213 -32.07 22.93 2.49
CA MET A 213 -30.68 22.97 2.96
C MET A 213 -30.11 21.57 3.19
N GLU A 214 -30.92 20.64 3.70
CA GLU A 214 -30.53 19.23 3.81
C GLU A 214 -30.29 18.58 2.45
N MET A 215 -31.12 18.88 1.44
CA MET A 215 -30.88 18.44 0.05
C MET A 215 -29.56 19.00 -0.49
N GLN A 216 -29.23 20.27 -0.21
CA GLN A 216 -27.94 20.83 -0.62
C GLN A 216 -26.77 20.14 0.09
N ALA A 217 -26.89 19.85 1.38
CA ALA A 217 -25.89 19.07 2.12
C ALA A 217 -25.68 17.68 1.50
N ALA A 218 -26.77 16.97 1.15
CA ALA A 218 -26.70 15.68 0.47
C ALA A 218 -26.01 15.77 -0.90
N ARG A 219 -26.20 16.86 -1.65
CA ARG A 219 -25.50 17.11 -2.93
C ARG A 219 -23.99 17.29 -2.72
N GLN A 220 -23.58 18.02 -1.68
CA GLN A 220 -22.16 18.17 -1.34
C GLN A 220 -21.56 16.82 -0.92
N GLU A 221 -22.32 15.97 -0.22
CA GLU A 221 -21.90 14.61 0.11
C GLU A 221 -21.66 13.76 -1.15
N LEU A 222 -22.51 13.89 -2.19
CA LEU A 222 -22.30 13.24 -3.49
C LEU A 222 -21.04 13.74 -4.20
N VAL A 223 -20.78 15.05 -4.20
CA VAL A 223 -19.54 15.63 -4.79
C VAL A 223 -18.32 15.10 -4.04
N LYS A 224 -18.35 15.09 -2.70
CA LYS A 224 -17.28 14.51 -1.87
C LYS A 224 -17.05 13.03 -2.21
N ALA A 225 -18.11 12.24 -2.37
CA ALA A 225 -18.01 10.83 -2.73
C ALA A 225 -17.35 10.62 -4.11
N ARG A 226 -17.66 11.49 -5.10
CA ARG A 226 -17.01 11.44 -6.42
C ARG A 226 -15.51 11.74 -6.36
N ILE A 227 -15.13 12.78 -5.62
CA ILE A 227 -13.71 13.17 -5.44
C ILE A 227 -12.95 12.08 -4.70
N ALA A 228 -13.54 11.51 -3.66
CA ALA A 228 -12.96 10.39 -2.91
C ALA A 228 -12.74 9.18 -3.82
N LEU A 229 -13.76 8.77 -4.59
CA LEU A 229 -13.65 7.65 -5.53
C LEU A 229 -12.56 7.89 -6.58
N ALA A 230 -12.53 9.08 -7.19
CA ALA A 230 -11.50 9.42 -8.18
C ALA A 230 -10.09 9.36 -7.58
N SER A 231 -9.93 9.79 -6.32
CA SER A 231 -8.68 9.72 -5.58
C SER A 231 -8.28 8.28 -5.24
N ASP A 232 -9.24 7.44 -4.85
CA ASP A 232 -9.02 6.04 -4.52
C ASP A 232 -8.59 5.25 -5.76
N VAL A 233 -9.27 5.47 -6.89
CA VAL A 233 -8.92 4.89 -8.20
C VAL A 233 -7.53 5.33 -8.63
N ARG A 234 -7.20 6.62 -8.48
CA ARG A 234 -5.87 7.14 -8.82
C ARG A 234 -4.77 6.51 -7.96
N ARG A 235 -5.00 6.33 -6.65
CA ARG A 235 -4.04 5.63 -5.78
C ARG A 235 -3.89 4.16 -6.18
N GLY A 236 -4.99 3.47 -6.48
CA GLY A 236 -4.96 2.08 -6.94
C GLY A 236 -4.22 1.93 -8.28
N PHE A 237 -4.46 2.84 -9.22
CA PHE A 237 -3.75 2.91 -10.50
C PHE A 237 -2.23 2.97 -10.30
N PHE A 238 -1.72 3.92 -9.51
CA PHE A 238 -0.28 4.04 -9.29
C PHE A 238 0.31 2.85 -8.52
N LYS A 239 -0.44 2.23 -7.59
CA LYS A 239 0.01 0.99 -6.94
C LYS A 239 0.25 -0.13 -7.96
N VAL A 240 -0.64 -0.28 -8.93
CA VAL A 240 -0.50 -1.28 -9.99
C VAL A 240 0.67 -0.92 -10.90
N VAL A 241 0.79 0.33 -11.38
CA VAL A 241 1.93 0.76 -12.22
C VAL A 241 3.27 0.53 -11.51
N ILE A 242 3.37 0.85 -10.22
CA ILE A 242 4.57 0.57 -9.41
C ILE A 242 4.83 -0.93 -9.30
N ALA A 243 3.79 -1.75 -9.12
CA ALA A 243 3.94 -3.20 -9.05
C ALA A 243 4.41 -3.81 -10.38
N GLN A 244 3.90 -3.31 -11.51
CA GLN A 244 4.35 -3.70 -12.86
C GLN A 244 5.83 -3.37 -13.05
N GLU A 245 6.25 -2.15 -12.67
CA GLU A 245 7.66 -1.77 -12.81
C GLU A 245 8.57 -2.56 -11.86
N ARG A 246 8.14 -2.83 -10.63
CA ARG A 246 8.87 -3.70 -9.70
C ARG A 246 9.05 -5.10 -10.25
N ALA A 247 8.01 -5.69 -10.82
CA ALA A 247 8.08 -6.99 -11.45
C ALA A 247 9.02 -6.97 -12.67
N ARG A 248 8.97 -5.92 -13.51
CA ARG A 248 9.93 -5.70 -14.60
C ARG A 248 11.38 -5.63 -14.12
N LEU A 249 11.66 -4.82 -13.10
CA LEU A 249 13.02 -4.63 -12.56
C LEU A 249 13.55 -5.90 -11.89
N ASN A 250 12.72 -6.61 -11.11
CA ASN A 250 13.11 -7.87 -10.48
C ASN A 250 13.41 -8.96 -11.50
N ARG A 251 12.69 -9.01 -12.63
CA ARG A 251 13.03 -9.91 -13.74
C ARG A 251 14.40 -9.61 -14.34
N ALA A 252 14.69 -8.33 -14.62
CA ALA A 252 16.00 -7.93 -15.12
C ALA A 252 17.13 -8.24 -14.13
N LEU A 253 16.90 -8.00 -12.83
CA LEU A 253 17.85 -8.35 -11.77
C LEU A 253 18.06 -9.87 -11.67
N ALA A 254 17.01 -10.67 -11.86
CA ALA A 254 17.12 -12.12 -11.81
C ALA A 254 17.92 -12.68 -13.00
N GLN A 255 17.71 -12.13 -14.19
CA GLN A 255 18.52 -12.47 -15.38
C GLN A 255 19.99 -12.16 -15.12
N LEU A 256 20.29 -10.94 -14.66
CA LEU A 256 21.66 -10.54 -14.32
C LEU A 256 22.28 -11.41 -13.21
N ALA A 257 21.53 -11.72 -12.16
CA ALA A 257 22.00 -12.56 -11.06
C ALA A 257 22.26 -14.01 -11.52
N GLY A 258 21.42 -14.54 -12.43
CA GLY A 258 21.62 -15.85 -13.06
C GLY A 258 22.87 -15.89 -13.94
N GLU A 259 23.05 -14.89 -14.81
CA GLU A 259 24.24 -14.77 -15.66
C GLU A 259 25.53 -14.64 -14.83
N ALA A 260 25.50 -13.82 -13.76
CA ALA A 260 26.65 -13.67 -12.86
C ALA A 260 26.97 -14.99 -12.11
N TYR A 261 25.96 -15.76 -11.72
CA TYR A 261 26.15 -17.06 -11.08
C TYR A 261 26.79 -18.08 -12.03
N GLU A 262 26.31 -18.18 -13.27
CA GLU A 262 26.88 -19.08 -14.28
C GLU A 262 28.33 -18.68 -14.63
N ALA A 263 28.61 -17.39 -14.81
CA ALA A 263 29.96 -16.90 -15.05
C ALA A 263 30.92 -17.27 -13.90
N HIS A 264 30.46 -17.22 -12.65
CA HIS A 264 31.28 -17.64 -11.51
C HIS A 264 31.47 -19.15 -11.41
N ILE A 265 30.49 -19.97 -11.82
CA ILE A 265 30.68 -21.42 -11.95
C ILE A 265 31.82 -21.72 -12.93
N ASP A 266 31.89 -20.99 -14.04
CA ASP A 266 32.94 -21.15 -15.05
C ASP A 266 34.33 -20.79 -14.51
N LEU A 267 34.45 -19.71 -13.72
CA LEU A 267 35.70 -19.34 -13.05
C LEU A 267 36.14 -20.38 -12.02
N VAL A 268 35.19 -20.98 -11.29
CA VAL A 268 35.47 -22.08 -10.35
C VAL A 268 35.90 -23.34 -11.10
N ALA A 269 35.30 -23.64 -12.26
CA ALA A 269 35.71 -24.76 -13.12
C ALA A 269 37.13 -24.59 -13.67
N GLY A 270 37.52 -23.34 -13.97
CA GLY A 270 38.88 -22.95 -14.33
C GLY A 270 39.88 -22.93 -13.15
N GLY A 271 39.39 -23.00 -11.91
CA GLY A 271 40.21 -22.92 -10.70
C GLY A 271 40.73 -21.52 -10.37
N GLU A 272 40.14 -20.49 -10.98
CA GLU A 272 40.53 -19.08 -10.79
C GLU A 272 39.92 -18.45 -9.53
N VAL A 273 38.79 -19.01 -9.06
CA VAL A 273 38.01 -18.49 -7.94
C VAL A 273 37.70 -19.61 -6.93
N ALA A 274 37.55 -19.24 -5.65
CA ALA A 274 37.21 -20.18 -4.60
C ALA A 274 35.73 -20.63 -4.68
N PRO A 275 35.43 -21.93 -4.46
CA PRO A 275 34.07 -22.44 -4.56
C PRO A 275 33.03 -21.83 -3.60
N TYR A 276 33.46 -21.24 -2.48
CA TYR A 276 32.53 -20.60 -1.53
C TYR A 276 31.90 -19.31 -2.11
N GLU A 277 32.53 -18.68 -3.10
CA GLU A 277 32.03 -17.46 -3.74
C GLU A 277 30.83 -17.78 -4.64
N ALA A 278 30.89 -18.89 -5.39
CA ALA A 278 29.74 -19.39 -6.15
C ALA A 278 28.54 -19.73 -5.25
N LEU A 279 28.79 -20.21 -4.02
CA LEU A 279 27.72 -20.47 -3.06
C LEU A 279 27.04 -19.18 -2.58
N GLN A 280 27.81 -18.11 -2.33
CA GLN A 280 27.25 -16.81 -1.94
C GLN A 280 26.37 -16.24 -3.06
N LEU A 281 26.82 -16.34 -4.31
CA LEU A 281 26.05 -15.90 -5.47
C LEU A 281 24.80 -16.73 -5.70
N ARG A 282 24.87 -18.05 -5.47
CA ARG A 282 23.68 -18.91 -5.49
C ARG A 282 22.61 -18.43 -4.52
N VAL A 283 23.00 -18.10 -3.28
CA VAL A 283 22.06 -17.58 -2.27
C VAL A 283 21.47 -16.25 -2.72
N PHE A 284 22.28 -15.36 -3.30
CA PHE A 284 21.81 -14.10 -3.84
C PHE A 284 20.81 -14.29 -4.99
N ALA A 285 21.14 -15.13 -5.97
CA ALA A 285 20.29 -15.40 -7.12
C ALA A 285 18.97 -16.10 -6.70
N GLN A 286 19.02 -17.01 -5.71
CA GLN A 286 17.81 -17.59 -5.13
C GLN A 286 16.94 -16.56 -4.39
N ARG A 287 17.55 -15.55 -3.75
CA ARG A 287 16.80 -14.44 -3.15
C ARG A 287 16.08 -13.63 -4.22
N VAL A 288 16.79 -13.22 -5.28
CA VAL A 288 16.20 -12.45 -6.38
C VAL A 288 15.09 -13.24 -7.09
N HIS A 289 15.26 -14.56 -7.23
CA HIS A 289 14.20 -15.44 -7.72
C HIS A 289 12.92 -15.36 -6.87
N ASN A 290 13.05 -15.43 -5.53
CA ASN A 290 11.90 -15.27 -4.63
C ASN A 290 11.28 -13.86 -4.72
N ASP A 291 12.09 -12.84 -5.01
CA ASP A 291 11.61 -11.47 -5.17
C ASP A 291 10.79 -11.28 -6.46
N ILE A 292 11.03 -12.06 -7.53
CA ILE A 292 10.12 -12.12 -8.69
C ILE A 292 8.76 -12.66 -8.27
N LEU A 293 8.73 -13.84 -7.61
CA LEU A 293 7.48 -14.47 -7.17
C LEU A 293 6.67 -13.55 -6.26
N ARG A 294 7.36 -12.81 -5.38
CA ARG A 294 6.71 -11.79 -4.55
C ARG A 294 6.15 -10.65 -5.39
N ALA A 295 6.93 -10.12 -6.35
CA ALA A 295 6.49 -9.01 -7.20
C ALA A 295 5.27 -9.39 -8.07
N ASP A 296 5.21 -10.60 -8.61
CA ASP A 296 4.06 -11.09 -9.37
C ASP A 296 2.81 -11.22 -8.49
N ASN A 297 2.95 -11.78 -7.29
CA ASN A 297 1.86 -11.85 -6.33
C ASN A 297 1.37 -10.46 -5.90
N ASP A 298 2.29 -9.52 -5.69
CA ASP A 298 1.97 -8.13 -5.37
C ASP A 298 1.22 -7.45 -6.52
N LEU A 299 1.62 -7.69 -7.78
CA LEU A 299 0.92 -7.19 -8.95
C LEU A 299 -0.54 -7.71 -9.00
N GLN A 300 -0.73 -9.02 -8.82
CA GLN A 300 -2.07 -9.62 -8.79
C GLN A 300 -2.92 -9.08 -7.63
N ALA A 301 -2.33 -8.93 -6.45
CA ALA A 301 -3.02 -8.41 -5.28
C ALA A 301 -3.44 -6.95 -5.48
N ASN A 302 -2.54 -6.10 -6.00
CA ASN A 302 -2.83 -4.70 -6.29
C ASN A 302 -3.89 -4.56 -7.39
N TRP A 303 -3.86 -5.41 -8.42
CA TRP A 303 -4.89 -5.44 -9.46
C TRP A 303 -6.27 -5.78 -8.88
N ARG A 304 -6.37 -6.85 -8.09
CA ARG A 304 -7.63 -7.25 -7.44
C ARG A 304 -8.15 -6.17 -6.49
N GLN A 305 -7.26 -5.48 -5.78
CA GLN A 305 -7.64 -4.35 -4.92
C GLN A 305 -8.18 -3.17 -5.73
N LEU A 306 -7.58 -2.88 -6.88
CA LEU A 306 -8.09 -1.87 -7.81
C LEU A 306 -9.46 -2.28 -8.37
N ALA A 307 -9.60 -3.51 -8.86
CA ALA A 307 -10.86 -4.06 -9.38
C ALA A 307 -12.00 -4.01 -8.35
N ALA A 308 -11.71 -4.30 -7.07
CA ALA A 308 -12.65 -4.13 -5.98
C ALA A 308 -13.07 -2.67 -5.77
N THR A 309 -12.15 -1.72 -5.93
CA THR A 309 -12.42 -0.27 -5.83
C THR A 309 -13.30 0.22 -7.00
N LEU A 310 -13.12 -0.35 -8.20
CA LEU A 310 -13.99 -0.09 -9.35
C LEU A 310 -15.40 -0.65 -9.15
N GLY A 311 -15.58 -1.60 -8.22
CA GLY A 311 -16.85 -2.30 -8.02
C GLY A 311 -17.07 -3.47 -8.98
N VAL A 312 -15.99 -4.00 -9.58
CA VAL A 312 -16.01 -5.16 -10.49
C VAL A 312 -14.91 -6.14 -10.06
N PRO A 313 -15.13 -6.95 -9.00
CA PRO A 313 -14.06 -7.76 -8.39
C PRO A 313 -13.55 -8.91 -9.28
N ASP A 314 -14.39 -9.45 -10.17
CA ASP A 314 -14.03 -10.56 -11.07
C ASP A 314 -13.41 -10.10 -12.41
N MET A 315 -12.90 -8.88 -12.46
CA MET A 315 -12.29 -8.34 -13.67
C MET A 315 -10.95 -9.05 -13.98
N ALA A 316 -10.84 -9.60 -15.20
CA ALA A 316 -9.59 -10.14 -15.71
C ALA A 316 -8.47 -9.07 -15.67
N GLN A 317 -7.22 -9.50 -15.52
CA GLN A 317 -6.10 -8.57 -15.50
C GLN A 317 -6.02 -7.77 -16.80
N HIS A 318 -5.76 -6.48 -16.68
CA HIS A 318 -5.45 -5.61 -17.81
C HIS A 318 -4.10 -4.95 -17.55
N ARG A 319 -3.41 -4.60 -18.64
CA ARG A 319 -2.15 -3.86 -18.54
C ARG A 319 -2.47 -2.38 -18.40
N ILE A 320 -1.95 -1.74 -17.37
CA ILE A 320 -2.16 -0.31 -17.18
C ILE A 320 -1.12 0.48 -17.97
N ILE A 321 -1.57 1.43 -18.80
CA ILE A 321 -0.68 2.39 -19.48
C ILE A 321 -0.53 3.60 -18.56
N GLY A 322 0.65 3.78 -18.00
CA GLY A 322 1.01 4.93 -17.18
C GLY A 322 2.50 4.96 -16.92
N SER A 323 3.05 6.17 -16.77
CA SER A 323 4.45 6.34 -16.36
C SER A 323 4.52 6.83 -14.92
N ILE A 324 5.43 6.25 -14.13
CA ILE A 324 5.66 6.67 -12.73
C ILE A 324 6.25 8.09 -12.70
N GLU A 325 6.97 8.47 -13.75
CA GLU A 325 7.66 9.76 -13.89
C GLU A 325 6.76 10.88 -14.41
N GLN A 326 5.48 10.59 -14.73
CA GLN A 326 4.58 11.63 -15.20
C GLN A 326 4.31 12.65 -14.08
N PRO A 327 4.55 13.95 -14.31
CA PRO A 327 4.24 14.97 -13.33
C PRO A 327 2.76 14.88 -12.98
N ILE A 328 2.43 15.06 -11.69
CA ILE A 328 1.06 15.10 -11.19
C ILE A 328 0.30 16.11 -12.06
N PRO A 329 -0.70 15.71 -12.89
CA PRO A 329 -1.48 16.68 -13.66
C PRO A 329 -2.06 17.71 -12.71
N GLU A 330 -1.79 18.99 -13.03
CA GLU A 330 -2.39 20.14 -12.35
C GLU A 330 -3.92 20.03 -12.50
N VAL A 331 -4.62 20.11 -11.37
CA VAL A 331 -6.08 19.96 -11.25
C VAL A 331 -6.77 21.26 -11.61
#